data_AF-A0A8C5G6Y5-F1
#
_entry.id   AF-A0A8C5G6Y5-F1
#
_cell.length_a   1.000
_cell.length_b   1.000
_cell.length_c   1.000
_cell.angle_alpha   90.00
_cell.angle_beta   90.00
_cell.angle_gamma   90.00
#
_symmetry.space_group_name_H-M   'P 1'
#
loop_
_entity.id
_entity.type
_entity.pdbx_description
1 polymer ?
#
loop_
_entity_poly.entity_id
_entity_poly.type
_entity_poly.pdbx_seq_one_letter_code
_entity_poly.pdbx_strand_id
1 'polypeptide(L)'
;MAHSKCKSIAVIYKCVLHFTGNEKVYGGPSPGELLEPLFKRSSCSYRIESYWTYEVCHGKHIRQYHEEKETGQKISIQEYFLGNLATKSHSTETGEANIMGIPTKNIEGQLTPYYSLEMGNGTPCVLKQNEPRSTSVLYVCHPEAKHEILSVAEVTTCEYEVVVLTPLLCAHPKYRFKSSPVNAIFCQALAGSPLRPLQLIQLEKEQQQKPIFLSTPETREGEAPPPREEVLSSTHKPITVSGQSQVTVGTTHISRLTDEQLIREFLSGSYCLHGGVGWWKYEFCYGKHVHQFHEDKEQGKNIVVVGNWDGNEHIDWAKKNIARSYQLKDDGVEKVKLVSHFYGHGDLCDLTGKPRQVVVKLKCKESESPHAVTIYMLEPQTCQYVLVVESPVICKILDTADEYGFLSLSDRERMTAAAHKGQ
;
A
#
# COMPACT_ATOMS: atom_id res chain seq x y z
N MET A 1 -18.22 49.79 -50.06
CA MET A 1 -17.33 49.30 -48.99
C MET A 1 -18.19 48.63 -47.93
N ALA A 2 -17.88 47.40 -47.52
CA ALA A 2 -18.64 46.68 -46.49
C ALA A 2 -17.86 46.69 -45.17
N HIS A 3 -18.47 47.22 -44.10
CA HIS A 3 -17.91 47.13 -42.75
C HIS A 3 -18.47 45.91 -42.02
N SER A 4 -17.66 44.85 -41.91
CA SER A 4 -17.95 43.75 -41.00
C SER A 4 -17.75 44.21 -39.55
N LYS A 5 -18.83 44.35 -38.79
CA LYS A 5 -18.76 44.54 -37.34
C LYS A 5 -18.56 43.17 -36.68
N CYS A 6 -17.33 42.90 -36.23
CA CYS A 6 -17.04 41.73 -35.41
C CYS A 6 -17.74 41.89 -34.04
N LYS A 7 -18.91 41.28 -33.86
CA LYS A 7 -19.56 41.15 -32.55
C LYS A 7 -18.82 40.06 -31.77
N SER A 8 -18.13 40.43 -30.71
CA SER A 8 -17.63 39.45 -29.74
C SER A 8 -18.82 38.81 -29.03
N ILE A 9 -19.08 37.53 -29.30
CA ILE A 9 -20.13 36.75 -28.66
C ILE A 9 -19.57 36.24 -27.34
N ALA A 10 -20.00 36.85 -26.23
CA ALA A 10 -19.67 36.35 -24.90
C ALA A 10 -20.39 35.01 -24.66
N VAL A 11 -19.62 33.98 -24.31
CA VAL A 11 -20.13 32.66 -23.95
C VAL A 11 -20.38 32.63 -22.45
N ILE A 12 -21.63 32.45 -22.03
CA ILE A 12 -22.09 32.58 -20.65
C ILE A 12 -23.00 31.39 -20.27
N TYR A 13 -22.68 30.76 -19.15
CA TYR A 13 -23.48 29.70 -18.53
C TYR A 13 -23.86 30.08 -17.11
N LYS A 14 -25.08 29.73 -16.68
CA LYS A 14 -25.54 29.84 -15.31
C LYS A 14 -25.48 28.47 -14.66
N CYS A 15 -24.62 28.30 -13.66
CA CYS A 15 -24.44 27.03 -12.93
C CYS A 15 -25.03 27.10 -11.52
N VAL A 16 -25.65 26.00 -11.07
CA VAL A 16 -26.25 25.86 -9.74
C VAL A 16 -25.77 24.56 -9.10
N LEU A 17 -25.40 24.65 -7.83
CA LEU A 17 -24.98 23.54 -6.97
C LEU A 17 -26.12 23.22 -6.00
N HIS A 18 -26.71 22.02 -6.09
CA HIS A 18 -27.73 21.58 -5.14
C HIS A 18 -27.08 20.90 -3.93
N PHE A 19 -27.13 21.57 -2.77
CA PHE A 19 -26.69 20.98 -1.51
C PHE A 19 -27.80 20.12 -0.90
N THR A 20 -27.67 18.79 -1.00
CA THR A 20 -28.51 17.82 -0.27
C THR A 20 -27.77 17.29 0.95
N GLY A 21 -27.47 18.17 1.92
CA GLY A 21 -26.78 17.82 3.16
C GLY A 21 -27.73 17.82 4.36
N ASN A 22 -28.30 16.66 4.69
CA ASN A 22 -29.00 16.47 5.97
C ASN A 22 -28.09 15.63 6.89
N GLU A 23 -27.29 16.29 7.74
CA GLU A 23 -26.43 15.60 8.71
C GLU A 23 -27.29 14.93 9.79
N LYS A 24 -27.62 13.66 9.58
CA LYS A 24 -28.32 12.84 10.57
C LYS A 24 -27.45 12.71 11.83
N VAL A 25 -27.94 13.25 12.95
CA VAL A 25 -27.33 13.06 14.27
C VAL A 25 -27.30 11.57 14.58
N TYR A 26 -26.10 11.03 14.75
CA TYR A 26 -25.90 9.63 15.11
C TYR A 26 -26.17 9.44 16.61
N GLY A 27 -27.18 8.61 16.93
CA GLY A 27 -27.53 8.22 18.30
C GLY A 27 -27.23 6.74 18.60
N GLY A 28 -26.22 6.17 17.95
CA GLY A 28 -25.74 4.82 18.23
C GLY A 28 -24.59 4.80 19.25
N PRO A 29 -24.00 3.62 19.53
CA PRO A 29 -22.90 3.48 20.49
C PRO A 29 -21.66 4.29 20.11
N SER A 30 -20.95 4.72 21.14
CA SER A 30 -19.68 5.44 21.06
C SER A 30 -18.55 4.57 20.46
N PRO A 31 -17.44 5.18 20.00
CA PRO A 31 -16.27 4.45 19.52
C PRO A 31 -15.69 3.45 20.53
N GLY A 32 -15.67 3.80 21.82
CA GLY A 32 -15.20 2.93 22.88
C GLY A 32 -16.10 1.69 23.06
N GLU A 33 -17.42 1.88 23.07
CA GLU A 33 -18.39 0.78 23.15
C GLU A 33 -18.34 -0.14 21.93
N LEU A 34 -18.09 0.41 20.73
CA LEU A 34 -17.90 -0.37 19.51
C LEU A 34 -16.64 -1.25 19.56
N LEU A 35 -15.57 -0.78 20.20
CA LEU A 35 -14.31 -1.53 20.37
C LEU A 35 -14.30 -2.43 21.61
N GLU A 36 -15.24 -2.24 22.53
CA GLU A 36 -15.34 -3.02 23.77
C GLU A 36 -15.37 -4.56 23.57
N PRO A 37 -16.04 -5.12 22.53
CA PRO A 37 -15.97 -6.56 22.25
C PRO A 37 -14.56 -7.06 21.92
N LEU A 38 -13.72 -6.22 21.29
CA LEU A 38 -12.33 -6.52 20.97
C LEU A 38 -11.48 -6.56 22.25
N PHE A 39 -11.68 -5.59 23.13
CA PHE A 39 -10.95 -5.46 24.40
C PHE A 39 -11.34 -6.56 25.40
N LYS A 40 -12.64 -6.85 25.55
CA LYS A 40 -13.14 -7.91 26.46
C LYS A 40 -12.71 -9.31 26.04
N ARG A 41 -12.65 -9.60 24.74
CA ARG A 41 -12.24 -10.92 24.23
C ARG A 41 -10.74 -11.19 24.39
N SER A 42 -9.93 -10.18 24.75
CA SER A 42 -8.46 -10.29 24.84
C SER A 42 -7.83 -10.86 23.56
N SER A 43 -8.43 -10.59 22.40
CA SER A 43 -7.89 -11.00 21.10
C SER A 43 -6.60 -10.24 20.81
N CYS A 44 -5.61 -10.94 20.26
CA CYS A 44 -4.32 -10.39 19.90
C CYS A 44 -4.12 -10.39 18.40
N SER A 45 -3.54 -9.30 17.89
CA SER A 45 -3.16 -9.14 16.50
C SER A 45 -1.64 -9.09 16.38
N TYR A 46 -1.12 -9.62 15.27
CA TYR A 46 0.29 -9.87 15.07
C TYR A 46 0.83 -9.20 13.82
N ARG A 47 2.07 -8.73 13.89
CA ARG A 47 2.80 -8.19 12.75
C ARG A 47 4.25 -8.61 12.83
N ILE A 48 4.71 -9.36 11.83
CA ILE A 48 6.10 -9.79 11.71
C ILE A 48 6.83 -8.80 10.81
N GLU A 49 7.86 -8.15 11.32
CA GLU A 49 8.81 -7.34 10.55
C GLU A 49 10.16 -8.07 10.44
N SER A 50 11.19 -7.44 9.84
CA SER A 50 12.44 -8.14 9.50
C SER A 50 13.24 -8.64 10.70
N TYR A 51 13.03 -8.08 11.89
CA TYR A 51 13.69 -8.49 13.15
C TYR A 51 12.65 -8.64 14.26
N TRP A 52 11.83 -7.61 14.52
CA TRP A 52 10.79 -7.64 15.55
C TRP A 52 9.50 -8.31 15.06
N THR A 53 8.91 -9.13 15.93
CA THR A 53 7.48 -9.48 15.87
C THR A 53 6.74 -8.64 16.90
N TYR A 54 5.69 -7.97 16.46
CA TYR A 54 4.80 -7.16 17.30
C TYR A 54 3.50 -7.91 17.57
N GLU A 55 3.10 -7.93 18.84
CA GLU A 55 1.87 -8.51 19.37
C GLU A 55 1.07 -7.42 20.08
N VAL A 56 -0.16 -7.18 19.61
CA VAL A 56 -1.10 -6.21 20.17
C VAL A 56 -2.29 -6.99 20.73
N CYS A 57 -2.25 -7.32 22.01
CA CYS A 57 -3.40 -7.87 22.72
C CYS A 57 -4.33 -6.74 23.12
N HIS A 58 -5.37 -6.52 22.32
CA HIS A 58 -6.24 -5.34 22.39
C HIS A 58 -6.84 -5.17 23.80
N GLY A 59 -6.66 -3.98 24.39
CA GLY A 59 -7.12 -3.67 25.75
C GLY A 59 -6.34 -4.36 26.88
N LYS A 60 -5.20 -5.00 26.59
CA LYS A 60 -4.38 -5.68 27.60
C LYS A 60 -2.92 -5.21 27.56
N HIS A 61 -2.19 -5.52 26.50
CA HIS A 61 -0.77 -5.18 26.38
C HIS A 61 -0.30 -5.14 24.93
N ILE A 62 0.84 -4.49 24.72
CA ILE A 62 1.58 -4.46 23.46
C ILE A 62 3.00 -4.92 23.76
N ARG A 63 3.48 -5.84 22.94
CA ARG A 63 4.77 -6.52 23.11
C ARG A 63 5.48 -6.55 21.76
N GLN A 64 6.79 -6.28 21.77
CA GLN A 64 7.68 -6.67 20.68
C GLN A 64 8.61 -7.78 21.17
N TYR A 65 8.90 -8.74 20.31
CA TYR A 65 9.86 -9.79 20.61
C TYR A 65 10.64 -10.26 19.38
N HIS A 66 11.84 -10.77 19.60
CA HIS A 66 12.69 -11.42 18.61
C HIS A 66 13.07 -12.81 19.12
N GLU A 67 12.92 -13.84 18.26
CA GLU A 67 13.28 -15.22 18.58
C GLU A 67 14.58 -15.61 17.87
N GLU A 68 15.66 -15.76 18.63
CA GLU A 68 16.93 -16.29 18.11
C GLU A 68 17.02 -17.79 18.37
N LYS A 69 17.15 -18.55 17.28
CA LYS A 69 17.28 -20.02 17.31
C LYS A 69 18.75 -20.41 17.20
N GLU A 70 19.45 -20.40 18.33
CA GLU A 70 20.77 -21.05 18.40
C GLU A 70 20.67 -22.53 18.01
N THR A 71 21.73 -23.05 17.39
CA THR A 71 21.75 -24.36 16.75
C THR A 71 21.60 -25.51 17.78
N GLY A 72 20.35 -25.91 18.02
CA GLY A 72 19.98 -27.18 18.63
C GLY A 72 19.59 -27.14 20.11
N GLN A 73 19.95 -26.10 20.88
CA GLN A 73 19.61 -26.05 22.31
C GLN A 73 19.20 -24.64 22.77
N LYS A 74 17.89 -24.50 23.06
CA LYS A 74 17.21 -23.35 23.70
C LYS A 74 16.97 -22.14 22.79
N ILE A 75 15.69 -21.77 22.64
CA ILE A 75 15.29 -20.53 21.93
C ILE A 75 15.53 -19.36 22.89
N SER A 76 16.29 -18.37 22.43
CA SER A 76 16.46 -17.10 23.14
C SER A 76 15.40 -16.11 22.65
N ILE A 77 14.63 -15.53 23.57
CA ILE A 77 13.60 -14.55 23.24
C ILE A 77 13.98 -13.21 23.87
N GLN A 78 14.32 -12.24 23.04
CA GLN A 78 14.47 -10.84 23.45
C GLN A 78 13.09 -10.19 23.38
N GLU A 79 12.53 -9.72 24.50
CA GLU A 79 11.19 -9.11 24.53
C GLU A 79 11.13 -7.78 25.29
N TYR A 80 10.24 -6.90 24.83
CA TYR A 80 9.91 -5.63 25.47
C TYR A 80 8.41 -5.38 25.39
N PHE A 81 7.80 -4.98 26.50
CA PHE A 81 6.44 -4.47 26.53
C PHE A 81 6.47 -2.98 26.16
N LEU A 82 5.68 -2.60 25.16
CA LEU A 82 5.59 -1.22 24.66
C LEU A 82 4.46 -0.44 25.34
N GLY A 83 3.54 -1.15 25.97
CA GLY A 83 2.46 -0.59 26.78
C GLY A 83 1.62 -1.69 27.42
N ASN A 84 1.06 -1.41 28.59
CA ASN A 84 0.17 -2.27 29.37
C ASN A 84 -1.03 -1.43 29.82
N LEU A 85 -2.24 -1.90 29.53
CA LEU A 85 -3.45 -1.27 30.05
C LEU A 85 -3.63 -1.72 31.51
N ALA A 86 -3.09 -0.93 32.43
CA ALA A 86 -3.15 -1.23 33.86
C ALA A 86 -4.60 -1.39 34.35
N THR A 87 -4.84 -2.44 35.15
CA THR A 87 -6.19 -2.83 35.58
C THR A 87 -6.89 -1.69 36.33
N LYS A 88 -7.87 -1.06 35.67
CA LYS A 88 -8.70 0.02 36.20
C LYS A 88 -7.94 1.23 36.78
N SER A 89 -7.22 1.92 35.91
CA SER A 89 -7.42 3.37 35.90
C SER A 89 -8.74 3.68 35.20
N HIS A 90 -9.80 4.02 35.94
CA HIS A 90 -10.81 4.96 35.43
C HIS A 90 -10.19 6.37 35.44
N SER A 91 -9.06 6.52 34.75
CA SER A 91 -8.61 7.82 34.29
C SER A 91 -9.54 8.19 33.16
N THR A 92 -10.56 8.99 33.51
CA THR A 92 -11.01 10.14 32.70
C THR A 92 -10.85 9.93 31.19
N GLU A 93 -11.91 9.82 30.41
CA GLU A 93 -12.81 10.97 30.21
C GLU A 93 -12.14 12.29 30.62
N THR A 94 -10.96 12.54 30.03
CA THR A 94 -10.47 13.89 29.83
C THR A 94 -11.48 14.52 28.89
N GLY A 95 -12.52 15.08 29.50
CA GLY A 95 -13.52 15.96 28.92
C GLY A 95 -12.91 17.28 28.44
N GLU A 96 -11.72 17.21 27.84
CA GLU A 96 -11.33 18.06 26.74
C GLU A 96 -11.65 17.30 25.44
N ALA A 97 -12.93 16.99 25.27
CA ALA A 97 -13.57 17.11 23.98
C ALA A 97 -13.48 18.58 23.55
N ASN A 98 -12.26 19.00 23.23
CA ASN A 98 -11.93 20.28 22.65
C ASN A 98 -12.81 20.45 21.41
N ILE A 99 -13.29 21.67 21.16
CA ILE A 99 -14.42 21.93 20.26
C ILE A 99 -13.95 21.91 18.79
N MET A 100 -13.27 20.82 18.40
CA MET A 100 -12.49 20.65 17.17
C MET A 100 -12.51 19.18 16.70
N GLY A 101 -13.67 18.72 16.25
CA GLY A 101 -13.79 17.54 15.38
C GLY A 101 -13.44 16.18 15.99
N ILE A 102 -13.27 15.19 15.11
CA ILE A 102 -12.66 13.90 15.43
C ILE A 102 -11.23 13.94 14.88
N PRO A 103 -10.23 13.47 15.64
CA PRO A 103 -8.85 13.48 15.16
C PRO A 103 -8.72 12.61 13.90
N THR A 104 -7.94 13.12 12.95
CA THR A 104 -7.70 12.48 11.66
C THR A 104 -6.21 12.41 11.37
N LYS A 105 -5.75 11.29 10.83
CA LYS A 105 -4.35 11.06 10.46
C LYS A 105 -4.27 10.79 8.97
N ASN A 106 -3.19 11.24 8.34
CA ASN A 106 -2.89 10.83 6.97
C ASN A 106 -2.44 9.36 6.98
N ILE A 107 -3.30 8.47 6.49
CA ILE A 107 -3.06 7.04 6.35
C ILE A 107 -3.18 6.75 4.85
N GLU A 108 -2.11 6.23 4.25
CA GLU A 108 -2.05 5.90 2.81
C GLU A 108 -2.39 7.07 1.85
N GLY A 109 -2.11 8.32 2.26
CA GLY A 109 -2.43 9.53 1.48
C GLY A 109 -3.82 10.11 1.79
N GLN A 110 -4.60 9.44 2.63
CA GLN A 110 -5.99 9.77 2.94
C GLN A 110 -6.14 10.25 4.39
N LEU A 111 -6.77 11.42 4.57
CA LEU A 111 -7.07 11.97 5.88
C LEU A 111 -8.20 11.15 6.54
N THR A 112 -7.81 10.24 7.44
CA THR A 112 -8.67 9.18 7.96
C THR A 112 -8.94 9.37 9.46
N PRO A 113 -10.21 9.38 9.90
CA PRO A 113 -10.56 9.51 11.31
C PRO A 113 -10.21 8.25 12.11
N TYR A 114 -9.66 8.43 13.32
CA TYR A 114 -9.20 7.35 14.17
C TYR A 114 -9.57 7.56 15.64
N TYR A 115 -9.72 6.46 16.38
CA TYR A 115 -9.88 6.48 17.83
C TYR A 115 -8.55 6.13 18.50
N SER A 116 -7.99 7.04 19.32
CA SER A 116 -6.74 6.80 20.05
C SER A 116 -6.99 6.07 21.36
N LEU A 117 -6.09 5.17 21.73
CA LEU A 117 -6.01 4.55 23.04
C LEU A 117 -4.55 4.55 23.51
N GLU A 118 -4.27 5.27 24.59
CA GLU A 118 -2.92 5.34 25.18
C GLU A 118 -2.67 4.15 26.11
N MET A 119 -1.52 3.50 25.96
CA MET A 119 -1.08 2.35 26.75
C MET A 119 0.32 2.62 27.32
N GLY A 120 0.40 3.04 28.58
CA GLY A 120 1.67 3.29 29.29
C GLY A 120 2.21 2.06 30.03
N ASN A 121 3.12 2.24 31.00
CA ASN A 121 3.61 1.16 31.88
C ASN A 121 4.23 -0.06 31.13
N GLY A 122 4.87 0.17 29.98
CA GLY A 122 5.71 -0.82 29.32
C GLY A 122 7.02 -1.10 30.06
N THR A 123 7.88 -1.95 29.48
CA THR A 123 9.21 -2.25 30.02
C THR A 123 10.03 -0.95 30.15
N PRO A 124 10.76 -0.73 31.27
CA PRO A 124 11.58 0.46 31.47
C PRO A 124 12.60 0.72 30.35
N CYS A 125 12.74 1.98 29.98
CA CYS A 125 13.60 2.46 28.91
C CYS A 125 14.91 3.02 29.46
N VAL A 126 16.00 2.27 29.31
CA VAL A 126 17.34 2.70 29.77
C VAL A 126 17.78 4.02 29.11
N LEU A 127 17.39 4.25 27.86
CA LEU A 127 17.70 5.48 27.10
C LEU A 127 16.92 6.71 27.61
N LYS A 128 15.80 6.52 28.31
CA LYS A 128 14.92 7.58 28.82
C LYS A 128 14.86 7.55 30.35
N GLN A 129 16.03 7.48 30.99
CA GLN A 129 16.19 7.54 32.46
C GLN A 129 15.34 6.49 33.22
N ASN A 130 15.11 5.33 32.59
CA ASN A 130 14.28 4.23 33.10
C ASN A 130 12.76 4.52 33.17
N GLU A 131 12.27 5.55 32.46
CA GLU A 131 10.82 5.72 32.23
C GLU A 131 10.22 4.51 31.49
N PRO A 132 8.99 4.09 31.81
CA PRO A 132 8.33 2.98 31.10
C PRO A 132 8.00 3.37 29.65
N ARG A 133 8.17 2.43 28.72
CA ARG A 133 7.67 2.58 27.34
C ARG A 133 6.16 2.84 27.32
N SER A 134 5.72 3.63 26.35
CA SER A 134 4.30 3.93 26.10
C SER A 134 3.96 3.78 24.62
N THR A 135 2.68 3.54 24.33
CA THR A 135 2.18 3.39 22.96
C THR A 135 0.82 4.07 22.75
N SER A 136 0.68 4.85 21.69
CA SER A 136 -0.60 5.36 21.19
C SER A 136 -1.18 4.40 20.14
N VAL A 137 -2.32 3.78 20.43
CA VAL A 137 -2.99 2.83 19.50
C VAL A 137 -4.12 3.51 18.76
N LEU A 138 -3.98 3.63 17.45
CA LEU A 138 -4.93 4.29 16.57
C LEU A 138 -5.84 3.26 15.89
N TYR A 139 -7.06 3.12 16.38
CA TYR A 139 -8.08 2.27 15.76
C TYR A 139 -8.76 3.00 14.61
N VAL A 140 -8.77 2.37 13.44
CA VAL A 140 -9.25 2.93 12.17
C VAL A 140 -10.34 2.03 11.58
N CYS A 141 -11.40 2.63 11.05
CA CYS A 141 -12.42 1.88 10.32
C CYS A 141 -11.85 1.26 9.04
N HIS A 142 -11.92 -0.06 8.93
CA HIS A 142 -11.75 -0.77 7.66
C HIS A 142 -12.77 -1.92 7.57
N PRO A 143 -13.73 -1.89 6.63
CA PRO A 143 -14.85 -2.85 6.60
C PRO A 143 -14.43 -4.32 6.43
N GLU A 144 -13.31 -4.57 5.74
CA GLU A 144 -12.84 -5.91 5.38
C GLU A 144 -11.71 -6.43 6.29
N ALA A 145 -11.23 -5.60 7.23
CA ALA A 145 -10.09 -5.95 8.09
C ALA A 145 -10.46 -6.95 9.19
N LYS A 146 -9.45 -7.68 9.68
CA LYS A 146 -9.60 -8.67 10.77
C LYS A 146 -8.90 -8.23 12.06
N HIS A 147 -9.04 -6.94 12.42
CA HIS A 147 -8.39 -6.30 13.57
C HIS A 147 -6.85 -6.19 13.45
N GLU A 148 -6.32 -6.22 12.22
CA GLU A 148 -4.88 -6.32 11.95
C GLU A 148 -4.09 -5.02 12.13
N ILE A 149 -2.77 -5.15 12.25
CA ILE A 149 -1.84 -4.02 12.48
C ILE A 149 -1.30 -3.50 11.14
N LEU A 150 -1.75 -2.31 10.72
CA LEU A 150 -1.29 -1.65 9.49
C LEU A 150 0.14 -1.16 9.59
N SER A 151 0.53 -0.62 10.74
CA SER A 151 1.88 -0.09 10.99
C SER A 151 2.22 -0.02 12.47
N VAL A 152 3.51 -0.16 12.77
CA VAL A 152 4.12 0.19 14.06
C VAL A 152 5.25 1.17 13.78
N ALA A 153 5.39 2.21 14.58
CA ALA A 153 6.49 3.18 14.48
C ALA A 153 6.95 3.58 15.88
N GLU A 154 8.27 3.66 16.11
CA GLU A 154 8.83 4.38 17.25
C GLU A 154 8.88 5.87 16.86
N VAL A 155 7.98 6.68 17.42
CA VAL A 155 7.81 8.09 17.03
C VAL A 155 8.75 9.02 17.78
N THR A 156 9.06 8.68 19.03
CA THR A 156 10.19 9.20 19.81
C THR A 156 10.82 8.04 20.59
N THR A 157 12.02 8.22 21.14
CA THR A 157 12.72 7.16 21.89
C THR A 157 11.83 6.56 22.98
N CYS A 158 11.52 5.27 22.83
CA CYS A 158 10.63 4.49 23.71
C CYS A 158 9.15 4.90 23.74
N GLU A 159 8.68 5.71 22.78
CA GLU A 159 7.28 6.07 22.58
C GLU A 159 6.82 5.61 21.19
N TYR A 160 5.79 4.78 21.15
CA TYR A 160 5.37 4.06 19.96
C TYR A 160 4.00 4.51 19.46
N GLU A 161 3.77 4.39 18.16
CA GLU A 161 2.46 4.55 17.53
C GLU A 161 2.11 3.27 16.77
N VAL A 162 0.89 2.76 16.97
CA VAL A 162 0.40 1.53 16.36
C VAL A 162 -0.93 1.80 15.68
N VAL A 163 -1.05 1.51 14.37
CA VAL A 163 -2.31 1.67 13.63
C VAL A 163 -2.97 0.31 13.45
N VAL A 164 -4.23 0.20 13.88
CA VAL A 164 -5.03 -1.03 13.82
C VAL A 164 -6.26 -0.82 12.94
N LEU A 165 -6.44 -1.68 11.94
CA LEU A 165 -7.61 -1.68 11.06
C LEU A 165 -8.72 -2.56 11.63
N THR A 166 -9.91 -2.00 11.86
CA THR A 166 -11.02 -2.73 12.52
C THR A 166 -12.38 -2.41 11.89
N PRO A 167 -13.23 -3.42 11.63
CA PRO A 167 -14.56 -3.21 11.07
C PRO A 167 -15.56 -2.68 12.10
N LEU A 168 -15.30 -2.86 13.40
CA LEU A 168 -16.21 -2.45 14.48
C LEU A 168 -16.44 -0.93 14.49
N LEU A 169 -15.38 -0.16 14.29
CA LEU A 169 -15.45 1.30 14.28
C LEU A 169 -16.23 1.84 13.05
N CYS A 170 -16.37 1.03 12.00
CA CYS A 170 -17.18 1.36 10.83
C CYS A 170 -18.69 1.40 11.09
N ALA A 171 -19.17 1.04 12.27
CA ALA A 171 -20.56 1.33 12.66
C ALA A 171 -20.80 2.84 12.83
N HIS A 172 -19.80 3.59 13.30
CA HIS A 172 -19.92 5.02 13.62
C HIS A 172 -19.73 5.91 12.36
N PRO A 173 -20.74 6.69 11.92
CA PRO A 173 -20.70 7.43 10.66
C PRO A 173 -19.54 8.44 10.54
N LYS A 174 -19.12 9.04 11.66
CA LYS A 174 -17.99 9.99 11.67
C LYS A 174 -16.59 9.34 11.60
N TYR A 175 -16.48 8.02 11.79
CA TYR A 175 -15.22 7.27 11.63
C TYR A 175 -15.16 6.47 10.33
N ARG A 176 -16.26 6.39 9.57
CA ARG A 176 -16.21 5.91 8.19
C ARG A 176 -15.39 6.87 7.34
N PHE A 177 -14.70 6.32 6.35
CA PHE A 177 -14.18 7.14 5.26
C PHE A 177 -15.35 7.86 4.55
N LYS A 178 -15.29 9.19 4.51
CA LYS A 178 -16.13 10.01 3.64
C LYS A 178 -15.40 10.16 2.30
N SER A 179 -15.76 9.37 1.30
CA SER A 179 -15.44 9.69 -0.08
C SER A 179 -15.95 11.10 -0.38
N SER A 180 -15.11 11.97 -0.95
CA SER A 180 -15.50 13.35 -1.29
C SER A 180 -16.83 13.37 -2.05
N PRO A 181 -17.88 14.05 -1.55
CA PRO A 181 -19.18 14.00 -2.19
C PRO A 181 -19.09 14.64 -3.58
N VAL A 182 -19.35 13.83 -4.62
CA VAL A 182 -19.41 14.29 -6.01
C VAL A 182 -20.71 15.08 -6.19
N ASN A 183 -20.67 16.36 -5.84
CA ASN A 183 -21.83 17.23 -5.99
C ASN A 183 -22.00 17.60 -7.47
N ALA A 184 -23.13 17.19 -8.06
CA ALA A 184 -23.46 17.55 -9.43
C ALA A 184 -23.71 19.06 -9.55
N ILE A 185 -22.95 19.72 -10.43
CA ILE A 185 -23.15 21.12 -10.81
C ILE A 185 -23.98 21.13 -12.10
N PHE A 186 -25.17 21.74 -12.05
CA PHE A 186 -26.06 21.84 -13.21
C PHE A 186 -25.88 23.21 -13.87
N CYS A 187 -25.43 23.23 -15.13
CA CYS A 187 -25.17 24.45 -15.89
C CYS A 187 -26.13 24.61 -17.07
N GLN A 188 -26.67 25.81 -17.26
CA GLN A 188 -27.55 26.18 -18.37
C GLN A 188 -26.92 27.28 -19.22
N ALA A 189 -26.90 27.10 -20.55
CA ALA A 189 -26.43 28.12 -21.50
C ALA A 189 -27.39 29.32 -21.55
N LEU A 190 -26.83 30.54 -21.61
CA LEU A 190 -27.62 31.77 -21.82
C LEU A 190 -27.66 32.16 -23.32
N ALA A 191 -28.58 33.06 -23.67
CA ALA A 191 -28.85 33.45 -25.06
C ALA A 191 -27.57 33.89 -25.81
N GLY A 192 -27.32 33.28 -26.97
CA GLY A 192 -26.12 33.50 -27.78
C GLY A 192 -24.95 32.55 -27.47
N SER A 193 -25.03 31.76 -26.39
CA SER A 193 -24.03 30.74 -26.05
C SER A 193 -24.40 29.38 -26.62
N PRO A 194 -23.43 28.53 -27.01
CA PRO A 194 -23.72 27.16 -27.42
C PRO A 194 -24.29 26.34 -26.25
N LEU A 195 -25.19 25.40 -26.54
CA LEU A 195 -25.86 24.59 -25.50
C LEU A 195 -24.89 23.68 -24.73
N ARG A 196 -23.77 23.30 -25.34
CA ARG A 196 -22.64 22.62 -24.71
C ARG A 196 -21.34 23.37 -25.05
N PRO A 197 -20.41 23.54 -24.11
CA PRO A 197 -19.09 24.10 -24.40
C PRO A 197 -18.34 23.28 -25.45
N LEU A 198 -17.63 23.94 -26.37
CA LEU A 198 -16.86 23.25 -27.41
C LEU A 198 -15.74 22.37 -26.81
N GLN A 199 -15.03 22.86 -25.77
CA GLN A 199 -14.08 22.04 -25.00
C GLN A 199 -14.75 20.79 -24.39
N LEU A 200 -15.98 20.91 -23.88
CA LEU A 200 -16.69 19.76 -23.28
C LEU A 200 -16.98 18.70 -24.34
N ILE A 201 -17.46 19.10 -25.52
CA ILE A 201 -17.71 18.19 -26.66
C ILE A 201 -16.41 17.51 -27.11
N GLN A 202 -15.27 18.21 -27.07
CA GLN A 202 -13.98 17.67 -27.45
C GLN A 202 -13.46 16.65 -26.42
N LEU A 203 -13.55 16.96 -25.13
CA LEU A 203 -13.26 16.03 -24.03
C LEU A 203 -14.19 14.81 -24.03
N GLU A 204 -15.48 14.99 -24.33
CA GLU A 204 -16.45 13.89 -24.50
C GLU A 204 -16.06 12.97 -25.66
N LYS A 205 -15.57 13.52 -26.79
CA LYS A 205 -15.06 12.74 -27.92
C LYS A 205 -13.77 11.98 -27.59
N GLU A 206 -12.85 12.61 -26.87
CA GLU A 206 -11.61 11.97 -26.39
C GLU A 206 -11.91 10.82 -25.40
N GLN A 207 -12.97 10.93 -24.61
CA GLN A 207 -13.45 9.83 -23.76
C GLN A 207 -14.17 8.73 -24.56
N GLN A 208 -14.95 9.08 -25.60
CA GLN A 208 -15.63 8.12 -26.48
C GLN A 208 -14.68 7.30 -27.38
N GLN A 209 -13.41 7.71 -27.54
CA GLN A 209 -12.39 6.92 -28.23
C GLN A 209 -11.79 5.78 -27.37
N LYS A 210 -12.18 5.66 -26.09
CA LYS A 210 -11.97 4.43 -25.31
C LYS A 210 -13.13 3.45 -25.60
N PRO A 211 -12.86 2.15 -25.81
CA PRO A 211 -13.90 1.20 -26.22
C PRO A 211 -14.98 1.02 -25.14
N ILE A 212 -16.24 1.18 -25.57
CA ILE A 212 -17.45 1.04 -24.76
C ILE A 212 -17.97 -0.40 -24.93
N PHE A 213 -18.19 -1.11 -23.82
CA PHE A 213 -19.03 -2.32 -23.82
C PHE A 213 -20.47 -1.91 -23.49
N LEU A 214 -21.43 -2.33 -24.33
CA LEU A 214 -22.84 -1.92 -24.23
C LEU A 214 -23.56 -2.63 -23.08
N SER A 215 -24.54 -1.93 -22.50
CA SER A 215 -25.57 -2.49 -21.63
C SER A 215 -26.96 -2.35 -22.27
N THR A 216 -27.85 -3.30 -21.97
CA THR A 216 -29.29 -3.29 -22.36
C THR A 216 -30.16 -3.80 -21.21
N PRO A 217 -31.47 -3.46 -21.15
CA PRO A 217 -32.15 -3.15 -19.88
C PRO A 217 -33.01 -4.26 -19.26
N GLU A 218 -33.56 -3.93 -18.08
CA GLU A 218 -34.26 -4.76 -17.08
C GLU A 218 -35.60 -5.40 -17.52
N THR A 219 -36.04 -6.45 -16.79
CA THR A 219 -37.48 -6.73 -16.54
C THR A 219 -37.69 -7.48 -15.20
N ARG A 220 -38.93 -7.52 -14.70
CA ARG A 220 -39.33 -7.61 -13.26
C ARG A 220 -39.58 -9.02 -12.67
N GLU A 221 -39.32 -9.10 -11.35
CA GLU A 221 -40.00 -9.76 -10.19
C GLU A 221 -41.01 -10.93 -10.35
N GLY A 222 -40.95 -11.91 -9.42
CA GLY A 222 -42.05 -12.85 -9.11
C GLY A 222 -41.75 -14.04 -8.16
N GLU A 223 -42.15 -13.93 -6.88
CA GLU A 223 -42.52 -14.98 -5.88
C GLU A 223 -41.55 -16.11 -5.40
N ALA A 224 -41.87 -16.65 -4.21
CA ALA A 224 -41.20 -17.69 -3.40
C ALA A 224 -42.28 -18.42 -2.53
N PRO A 225 -42.02 -19.35 -1.56
CA PRO A 225 -40.82 -20.11 -1.12
C PRO A 225 -41.15 -21.65 -1.16
N PRO A 226 -40.76 -22.61 -0.26
CA PRO A 226 -39.76 -22.69 0.83
C PRO A 226 -38.81 -23.95 0.67
N PRO A 227 -38.41 -24.83 1.66
CA PRO A 227 -37.02 -25.38 1.66
C PRO A 227 -36.82 -26.92 1.79
N ARG A 228 -35.60 -27.42 1.49
CA ARG A 228 -34.95 -28.57 2.16
C ARG A 228 -33.44 -28.69 1.86
N GLU A 229 -32.79 -29.64 2.52
CA GLU A 229 -31.38 -29.59 2.96
C GLU A 229 -30.29 -30.14 2.00
N GLU A 230 -29.08 -29.60 2.22
CA GLU A 230 -27.76 -30.26 2.22
C GLU A 230 -26.93 -30.56 0.94
N VAL A 231 -25.61 -30.65 1.24
CA VAL A 231 -24.45 -31.16 0.49
C VAL A 231 -23.66 -30.18 -0.40
N LEU A 232 -22.32 -30.25 -0.22
CA LEU A 232 -21.28 -29.47 -0.88
C LEU A 232 -21.21 -29.75 -2.40
N SER A 233 -20.99 -28.71 -3.20
CA SER A 233 -19.91 -28.72 -4.20
C SER A 233 -19.54 -27.30 -4.68
N SER A 234 -18.27 -27.11 -5.02
CA SER A 234 -17.75 -25.87 -5.62
C SER A 234 -17.99 -25.84 -7.12
N THR A 235 -18.85 -24.94 -7.61
CA THR A 235 -18.73 -24.31 -8.95
C THR A 235 -19.83 -23.27 -9.16
N HIS A 236 -19.51 -21.97 -9.17
CA HIS A 236 -20.35 -20.99 -9.87
C HIS A 236 -19.50 -19.90 -10.55
N LYS A 237 -19.99 -19.47 -11.71
CA LYS A 237 -19.34 -18.54 -12.65
C LYS A 237 -19.50 -17.09 -12.18
N PRO A 238 -18.55 -16.18 -12.47
CA PRO A 238 -18.73 -14.77 -12.18
C PRO A 238 -19.79 -14.16 -13.10
N ILE A 239 -20.80 -13.52 -12.51
CA ILE A 239 -21.64 -12.52 -13.18
C ILE A 239 -21.13 -11.15 -12.74
N THR A 240 -20.79 -10.31 -13.72
CA THR A 240 -20.26 -8.96 -13.51
C THR A 240 -21.35 -7.92 -13.78
N VAL A 241 -21.60 -7.04 -12.80
CA VAL A 241 -22.14 -5.69 -13.03
C VAL A 241 -21.37 -4.74 -12.10
N SER A 242 -20.87 -3.63 -12.64
CA SER A 242 -20.06 -2.66 -11.90
C SER A 242 -20.30 -1.24 -12.37
N GLY A 243 -20.20 -0.28 -11.46
CA GLY A 243 -19.99 1.14 -11.79
C GLY A 243 -20.46 2.10 -10.69
N GLN A 244 -19.68 3.10 -10.25
CA GLN A 244 -18.26 3.40 -10.52
C GLN A 244 -17.62 4.08 -9.29
N SER A 245 -16.36 3.76 -9.03
CA SER A 245 -15.53 4.35 -7.97
C SER A 245 -14.71 5.53 -8.50
N GLN A 246 -14.34 6.49 -7.63
CA GLN A 246 -13.40 7.54 -7.98
C GLN A 246 -11.93 7.14 -7.73
N VAL A 247 -11.11 7.54 -8.69
CA VAL A 247 -9.67 7.31 -8.89
C VAL A 247 -8.80 7.56 -7.65
N THR A 248 -8.01 6.56 -7.26
CA THR A 248 -6.78 6.69 -6.47
C THR A 248 -5.55 6.69 -7.39
N VAL A 249 -4.52 7.48 -7.06
CA VAL A 249 -3.24 7.47 -7.78
C VAL A 249 -2.36 6.39 -7.16
N GLY A 250 -2.13 5.30 -7.91
CA GLY A 250 -1.26 4.20 -7.47
C GLY A 250 -1.72 2.79 -7.86
N THR A 251 -2.25 2.59 -9.09
CA THR A 251 -2.41 1.27 -9.79
C THR A 251 -3.27 1.35 -11.07
N THR A 252 -3.80 2.51 -11.46
CA THR A 252 -4.82 2.69 -12.53
C THR A 252 -4.47 2.21 -13.95
N HIS A 253 -3.27 1.70 -14.19
CA HIS A 253 -2.88 1.04 -15.44
C HIS A 253 -2.72 -0.49 -15.34
N ILE A 254 -2.70 -1.06 -14.13
CA ILE A 254 -2.27 -2.45 -13.88
C ILE A 254 -3.43 -3.45 -14.05
N SER A 255 -4.68 -3.04 -13.80
CA SER A 255 -5.90 -3.87 -13.94
C SER A 255 -6.24 -4.34 -15.39
N ARG A 256 -5.29 -4.25 -16.32
CA ARG A 256 -5.43 -4.61 -17.74
C ARG A 256 -4.26 -5.42 -18.30
N LEU A 257 -3.17 -5.61 -17.55
CA LEU A 257 -2.00 -6.34 -18.01
C LEU A 257 -2.06 -7.80 -17.52
N THR A 258 -1.64 -8.75 -18.35
CA THR A 258 -1.41 -10.12 -17.88
C THR A 258 -0.10 -10.17 -17.09
N ASP A 259 0.04 -11.15 -16.18
CA ASP A 259 1.30 -11.34 -15.44
C ASP A 259 2.51 -11.49 -16.38
N GLU A 260 2.34 -12.13 -17.55
CA GLU A 260 3.40 -12.26 -18.55
C GLU A 260 3.80 -10.90 -19.14
N GLN A 261 2.85 -10.02 -19.44
CA GLN A 261 3.16 -8.69 -19.96
C GLN A 261 3.85 -7.84 -18.89
N LEU A 262 3.37 -7.89 -17.64
CA LEU A 262 3.99 -7.20 -16.50
C LEU A 262 5.44 -7.65 -16.28
N ILE A 263 5.72 -8.96 -16.42
CA ILE A 263 7.08 -9.51 -16.33
C ILE A 263 7.98 -9.00 -17.47
N ARG A 264 7.50 -8.94 -18.71
CA ARG A 264 8.26 -8.41 -19.85
C ARG A 264 8.58 -6.93 -19.67
N GLU A 265 7.60 -6.13 -19.27
CA GLU A 265 7.76 -4.70 -19.03
C GLU A 265 8.70 -4.44 -17.85
N PHE A 266 8.61 -5.23 -16.78
CA PHE A 266 9.56 -5.19 -15.67
C PHE A 266 10.99 -5.56 -16.12
N LEU A 267 11.21 -6.71 -16.76
CA LEU A 267 12.55 -7.18 -17.14
C LEU A 267 13.23 -6.33 -18.22
N SER A 268 12.45 -5.63 -19.06
CA SER A 268 12.98 -4.61 -19.99
C SER A 268 13.24 -3.24 -19.34
N GLY A 269 12.87 -3.09 -18.05
CA GLY A 269 12.92 -1.83 -17.32
C GLY A 269 11.96 -0.77 -17.88
N SER A 270 10.98 -1.13 -18.71
CA SER A 270 9.93 -0.18 -19.16
C SER A 270 8.90 0.08 -18.07
N TYR A 271 8.73 -0.88 -17.15
CA TYR A 271 7.94 -0.73 -15.94
C TYR A 271 8.83 -0.82 -14.70
N CYS A 272 8.52 -0.01 -13.69
CA CYS A 272 9.27 0.10 -12.45
C CYS A 272 8.37 -0.27 -11.26
N LEU A 273 8.95 -0.94 -10.27
CA LEU A 273 8.26 -1.29 -9.04
C LEU A 273 8.36 -0.11 -8.07
N HIS A 274 7.22 0.33 -7.55
CA HIS A 274 7.12 1.44 -6.60
C HIS A 274 6.66 0.94 -5.23
N GLY A 275 7.13 1.57 -4.15
CA GLY A 275 6.72 1.23 -2.79
C GLY A 275 7.33 2.17 -1.74
N GLY A 276 7.39 1.71 -0.48
CA GLY A 276 7.91 2.48 0.66
C GLY A 276 6.83 2.99 1.61
N VAL A 277 7.10 2.88 2.90
CA VAL A 277 6.20 3.24 4.01
C VAL A 277 6.66 4.55 4.68
N GLY A 278 5.70 5.32 5.21
CA GLY A 278 5.98 6.62 5.82
C GLY A 278 6.47 7.66 4.81
N TRP A 279 7.47 8.45 5.24
CA TRP A 279 8.04 9.59 4.50
C TRP A 279 8.73 9.17 3.20
N TRP A 280 9.49 8.07 3.22
CA TRP A 280 10.28 7.63 2.08
C TRP A 280 9.49 6.73 1.12
N LYS A 281 9.63 7.02 -0.16
CA LYS A 281 9.16 6.22 -1.28
C LYS A 281 10.35 5.74 -2.11
N TYR A 282 10.18 4.60 -2.77
CA TYR A 282 11.19 3.94 -3.55
C TYR A 282 10.63 3.62 -4.94
N GLU A 283 11.48 3.76 -5.95
CA GLU A 283 11.24 3.37 -7.33
C GLU A 283 12.41 2.50 -7.78
N PHE A 284 12.12 1.30 -8.25
CA PHE A 284 13.10 0.34 -8.73
C PHE A 284 12.78 -0.06 -10.16
N CYS A 285 13.65 0.32 -11.08
CA CYS A 285 13.58 -0.05 -12.49
C CYS A 285 14.67 -1.09 -12.79
N TYR A 286 14.27 -2.33 -13.07
CA TYR A 286 15.18 -3.44 -13.33
C TYR A 286 16.14 -3.11 -14.49
N GLY A 287 17.43 -3.33 -14.28
CA GLY A 287 18.46 -3.04 -15.28
C GLY A 287 18.65 -1.56 -15.59
N LYS A 288 18.15 -0.65 -14.74
CA LYS A 288 18.26 0.81 -14.93
C LYS A 288 18.73 1.54 -13.67
N HIS A 289 17.89 1.64 -12.65
CA HIS A 289 18.15 2.51 -11.49
C HIS A 289 17.29 2.17 -10.26
N VAL A 290 17.75 2.65 -9.11
CA VAL A 290 17.04 2.73 -7.84
C VAL A 290 16.98 4.19 -7.40
N HIS A 291 15.77 4.72 -7.26
CA HIS A 291 15.51 6.04 -6.72
C HIS A 291 14.83 5.95 -5.35
N GLN A 292 15.25 6.81 -4.44
CA GLN A 292 14.53 7.14 -3.22
C GLN A 292 13.93 8.54 -3.41
N PHE A 293 12.71 8.77 -2.96
CA PHE A 293 12.09 10.09 -3.03
C PHE A 293 11.12 10.33 -1.88
N HIS A 294 10.84 11.61 -1.62
CA HIS A 294 9.64 12.02 -0.91
C HIS A 294 8.93 13.10 -1.74
N GLU A 295 7.62 13.24 -1.55
CA GLU A 295 6.81 14.23 -2.26
C GLU A 295 6.15 15.15 -1.24
N ASP A 296 6.54 16.42 -1.28
CA ASP A 296 5.93 17.48 -0.49
C ASP A 296 4.94 18.28 -1.35
N LYS A 297 3.83 18.72 -0.76
CA LYS A 297 2.77 19.43 -1.50
C LYS A 297 3.17 20.83 -1.97
N GLU A 298 4.14 21.46 -1.33
CA GLU A 298 4.61 22.81 -1.67
C GLU A 298 6.00 22.79 -2.33
N GLN A 299 6.86 21.83 -1.96
CA GLN A 299 8.23 21.74 -2.50
C GLN A 299 8.40 20.72 -3.64
N GLY A 300 7.39 19.89 -3.90
CA GLY A 300 7.40 18.89 -4.97
C GLY A 300 8.15 17.60 -4.61
N LYS A 301 8.54 16.83 -5.64
CA LYS A 301 9.22 15.54 -5.50
C LYS A 301 10.74 15.72 -5.40
N ASN A 302 11.29 15.51 -4.21
CA ASN A 302 12.74 15.46 -4.02
C ASN A 302 13.21 14.01 -4.27
N ILE A 303 14.14 13.82 -5.22
CA ILE A 303 14.61 12.51 -5.67
C ILE A 303 16.11 12.40 -5.38
N VAL A 304 16.49 11.31 -4.72
CA VAL A 304 17.87 10.87 -4.51
C VAL A 304 18.11 9.62 -5.34
N VAL A 305 19.15 9.65 -6.17
CA VAL A 305 19.62 8.49 -6.91
C VAL A 305 20.45 7.61 -5.98
N VAL A 306 19.92 6.42 -5.65
CA VAL A 306 20.57 5.49 -4.71
C VAL A 306 21.60 4.62 -5.44
N GLY A 307 21.32 4.28 -6.69
CA GLY A 307 22.26 3.61 -7.59
C GLY A 307 21.70 3.37 -8.99
N ASN A 308 22.61 3.35 -9.97
CA ASN A 308 22.37 3.07 -11.37
C ASN A 308 22.94 1.69 -11.74
N TRP A 309 22.39 1.10 -12.79
CA TRP A 309 22.80 -0.20 -13.29
C TRP A 309 24.05 -0.10 -14.16
N ASP A 310 25.06 -0.91 -13.83
CA ASP A 310 26.11 -1.30 -14.77
C ASP A 310 26.25 -2.83 -14.73
N GLY A 311 26.05 -3.47 -15.88
CA GLY A 311 26.08 -4.93 -15.98
C GLY A 311 27.47 -5.53 -15.76
N ASN A 312 28.55 -4.81 -16.10
CA ASN A 312 29.92 -5.28 -15.91
C ASN A 312 30.32 -5.18 -14.44
N GLU A 313 30.00 -4.06 -13.79
CA GLU A 313 30.23 -3.91 -12.34
C GLU A 313 29.42 -4.92 -11.54
N HIS A 314 28.17 -5.18 -11.93
CA HIS A 314 27.36 -6.21 -11.30
C HIS A 314 27.97 -7.61 -11.46
N ILE A 315 28.48 -7.97 -12.65
CA ILE A 315 29.17 -9.24 -12.87
C ILE A 315 30.43 -9.35 -11.99
N ASP A 316 31.23 -8.29 -11.88
CA ASP A 316 32.44 -8.29 -11.05
C ASP A 316 32.16 -8.23 -9.54
N TRP A 317 31.00 -7.73 -9.15
CA TRP A 317 30.43 -7.88 -7.81
C TRP A 317 29.95 -9.32 -7.57
N ALA A 318 29.23 -9.91 -8.52
CA ALA A 318 28.64 -11.25 -8.44
C ALA A 318 29.71 -12.37 -8.38
N LYS A 319 30.86 -12.20 -9.02
CA LYS A 319 32.03 -13.11 -8.85
C LYS A 319 32.56 -13.17 -7.42
N LYS A 320 32.22 -12.18 -6.57
CA LYS A 320 32.73 -12.01 -5.20
C LYS A 320 31.63 -12.14 -4.13
N ASN A 321 30.37 -12.27 -4.54
CA ASN A 321 29.18 -12.21 -3.66
C ASN A 321 28.14 -13.25 -4.09
N ILE A 322 27.20 -13.58 -3.20
CA ILE A 322 26.13 -14.53 -3.51
C ILE A 322 25.03 -13.82 -4.31
N ALA A 323 25.11 -13.88 -5.64
CA ALA A 323 24.13 -13.26 -6.54
C ALA A 323 22.79 -14.03 -6.61
N ARG A 324 22.79 -15.34 -6.36
CA ARG A 324 21.57 -16.15 -6.16
C ARG A 324 21.76 -17.12 -5.00
N SER A 325 20.71 -17.35 -4.22
CA SER A 325 20.69 -18.39 -3.18
C SER A 325 19.48 -19.30 -3.30
N TYR A 326 19.66 -20.56 -2.93
CA TYR A 326 18.65 -21.61 -3.05
C TYR A 326 17.97 -21.93 -1.72
N GLN A 327 16.80 -22.54 -1.81
CA GLN A 327 16.13 -23.23 -0.72
C GLN A 327 15.77 -24.64 -1.17
N LEU A 328 16.27 -25.62 -0.42
CA LEU A 328 15.82 -27.00 -0.52
C LEU A 328 14.35 -27.08 -0.07
N LYS A 329 13.52 -27.74 -0.89
CA LYS A 329 12.18 -28.19 -0.50
C LYS A 329 12.23 -29.66 -0.09
N ASP A 330 11.23 -30.10 0.68
CA ASP A 330 11.10 -31.49 1.13
C ASP A 330 11.00 -32.49 -0.06
N ASP A 331 10.52 -32.03 -1.23
CA ASP A 331 10.47 -32.79 -2.48
C ASP A 331 11.84 -32.98 -3.17
N GLY A 332 12.94 -32.48 -2.59
CA GLY A 332 14.30 -32.55 -3.14
C GLY A 332 14.61 -31.58 -4.29
N VAL A 333 13.65 -30.76 -4.72
CA VAL A 333 13.84 -29.75 -5.76
C VAL A 333 14.40 -28.47 -5.14
N GLU A 334 15.59 -28.05 -5.56
CA GLU A 334 16.15 -26.74 -5.22
C GLU A 334 15.39 -25.63 -5.95
N LYS A 335 14.84 -24.67 -5.19
CA LYS A 335 14.19 -23.47 -5.74
C LYS A 335 15.03 -22.23 -5.41
N VAL A 336 15.13 -21.26 -6.32
CA VAL A 336 15.83 -20.00 -6.05
C VAL A 336 15.00 -19.20 -5.04
N LYS A 337 15.62 -18.84 -3.91
CA LYS A 337 14.99 -18.12 -2.79
C LYS A 337 15.13 -16.61 -2.93
N LEU A 338 16.28 -16.17 -3.42
CA LEU A 338 16.70 -14.78 -3.47
C LEU A 338 17.65 -14.57 -4.64
N VAL A 339 17.46 -13.47 -5.37
CA VAL A 339 18.41 -12.94 -6.35
C VAL A 339 18.86 -11.56 -5.88
N SER A 340 20.17 -11.29 -5.98
CA SER A 340 20.81 -10.08 -5.50
C SER A 340 21.56 -9.38 -6.63
N HIS A 341 21.21 -8.12 -6.88
CA HIS A 341 21.77 -7.27 -7.93
C HIS A 341 22.51 -6.08 -7.33
N PHE A 342 23.60 -5.64 -7.95
CA PHE A 342 24.36 -4.47 -7.51
C PHE A 342 24.11 -3.27 -8.44
N TYR A 343 23.84 -2.11 -7.85
CA TYR A 343 23.68 -0.83 -8.54
C TYR A 343 24.65 0.17 -7.89
N GLY A 344 25.66 0.61 -8.64
CA GLY A 344 26.67 1.59 -8.22
C GLY A 344 26.27 3.03 -8.60
N HIS A 345 27.22 3.96 -8.64
CA HIS A 345 27.03 5.27 -9.31
C HIS A 345 25.81 6.12 -8.88
N GLY A 346 25.33 6.00 -7.63
CA GLY A 346 24.32 6.89 -7.08
C GLY A 346 24.85 8.29 -6.76
N ASP A 347 23.96 9.18 -6.32
CA ASP A 347 24.31 10.56 -5.95
C ASP A 347 25.43 10.59 -4.89
N LEU A 348 26.27 11.62 -4.95
CA LEU A 348 27.36 11.79 -3.98
C LEU A 348 26.83 11.91 -2.54
N CYS A 349 27.37 11.07 -1.67
CA CYS A 349 27.15 11.10 -0.24
C CYS A 349 27.86 12.31 0.38
N ASP A 350 27.10 13.17 1.05
CA ASP A 350 27.58 14.31 1.80
C ASP A 350 28.48 13.90 2.98
N LEU A 351 28.16 12.79 3.65
CA LEU A 351 28.91 12.29 4.82
C LEU A 351 30.23 11.58 4.47
N THR A 352 30.34 10.95 3.30
CA THR A 352 31.51 10.12 2.94
C THR A 352 32.27 10.59 1.71
N GLY A 353 31.71 11.54 0.93
CA GLY A 353 32.26 12.02 -0.34
C GLY A 353 32.21 10.99 -1.48
N LYS A 354 31.64 9.79 -1.27
CA LYS A 354 31.57 8.71 -2.26
C LYS A 354 30.17 8.63 -2.89
N PRO A 355 30.04 8.14 -4.14
CA PRO A 355 28.74 7.79 -4.72
C PRO A 355 27.96 6.82 -3.83
N ARG A 356 26.64 6.99 -3.72
CA ARG A 356 25.76 5.99 -3.11
C ARG A 356 25.77 4.70 -3.93
N GLN A 357 25.54 3.58 -3.27
CA GLN A 357 25.43 2.25 -3.90
C GLN A 357 24.37 1.40 -3.20
N VAL A 358 23.72 0.50 -3.92
CA VAL A 358 22.66 -0.37 -3.39
C VAL A 358 22.71 -1.79 -3.92
N VAL A 359 22.51 -2.76 -3.03
CA VAL A 359 22.25 -4.16 -3.39
C VAL A 359 20.74 -4.40 -3.35
N VAL A 360 20.13 -4.61 -4.52
CA VAL A 360 18.70 -4.95 -4.65
C VAL A 360 18.51 -6.45 -4.45
N LYS A 361 17.60 -6.84 -3.56
CA LYS A 361 17.29 -8.22 -3.17
C LYS A 361 15.86 -8.58 -3.56
N LEU A 362 15.74 -9.35 -4.65
CA LEU A 362 14.48 -9.81 -5.23
C LEU A 362 14.06 -11.13 -4.60
N LYS A 363 12.89 -11.15 -3.95
CA LYS A 363 12.32 -12.35 -3.33
C LYS A 363 10.91 -12.66 -3.85
N CYS A 364 10.62 -13.95 -3.96
CA CYS A 364 9.26 -14.44 -4.10
C CYS A 364 8.51 -14.30 -2.76
N LYS A 365 7.26 -13.81 -2.82
CA LYS A 365 6.32 -13.78 -1.70
C LYS A 365 4.93 -14.02 -2.25
N GLU A 366 4.29 -15.10 -1.81
CA GLU A 366 2.92 -15.42 -2.23
C GLU A 366 1.92 -14.47 -1.56
N SER A 367 0.84 -14.13 -2.28
CA SER A 367 -0.22 -13.23 -1.83
C SER A 367 -1.50 -13.47 -2.63
N GLU A 368 -2.65 -13.19 -2.04
CA GLU A 368 -3.95 -13.23 -2.72
C GLU A 368 -4.07 -12.16 -3.82
N SER A 369 -3.28 -11.08 -3.76
CA SER A 369 -3.17 -10.08 -4.82
C SER A 369 -1.92 -10.33 -5.67
N PRO A 370 -2.04 -10.71 -6.96
CA PRO A 370 -0.89 -11.07 -7.81
C PRO A 370 0.06 -9.90 -8.10
N HIS A 371 -0.42 -8.67 -7.90
CA HIS A 371 0.34 -7.43 -8.11
C HIS A 371 0.76 -6.76 -6.79
N ALA A 372 0.63 -7.45 -5.65
CA ALA A 372 1.17 -6.95 -4.37
C ALA A 372 2.69 -6.81 -4.45
N VAL A 373 3.21 -5.67 -3.98
CA VAL A 373 4.63 -5.33 -4.00
C VAL A 373 5.01 -4.74 -2.64
N THR A 374 5.91 -5.40 -1.92
CA THR A 374 6.53 -4.88 -0.69
C THR A 374 7.94 -4.39 -1.03
N ILE A 375 8.22 -3.11 -0.81
CA ILE A 375 9.57 -2.52 -0.98
C ILE A 375 9.97 -1.77 0.27
N TYR A 376 11.17 -2.06 0.76
CA TYR A 376 11.80 -1.35 1.87
C TYR A 376 13.32 -1.30 1.69
N MET A 377 13.97 -0.30 2.28
CA MET A 377 15.41 -0.07 2.16
C MET A 377 16.06 -0.06 3.54
N LEU A 378 17.24 -0.67 3.64
CA LEU A 378 18.09 -0.69 4.83
C LEU A 378 19.42 -0.01 4.50
N GLU A 379 20.00 0.72 5.45
CA GLU A 379 21.33 1.35 5.32
C GLU A 379 22.31 0.68 6.30
N PRO A 380 22.88 -0.51 5.97
CA PRO A 380 23.81 -1.21 6.86
C PRO A 380 25.16 -0.48 7.06
N GLN A 381 25.54 0.41 6.14
CA GLN A 381 26.69 1.32 6.28
C GLN A 381 26.32 2.65 5.62
N THR A 382 26.89 3.76 6.10
CA THR A 382 26.61 5.10 5.57
C THR A 382 26.74 5.16 4.05
N CYS A 383 25.66 5.54 3.38
CA CYS A 383 25.52 5.62 1.92
C CYS A 383 25.70 4.29 1.15
N GLN A 384 25.57 3.15 1.82
CA GLN A 384 25.49 1.82 1.21
C GLN A 384 24.20 1.14 1.64
N TYR A 385 23.36 0.81 0.66
CA TYR A 385 21.98 0.40 0.92
C TYR A 385 21.72 -1.06 0.52
N VAL A 386 20.68 -1.64 1.12
CA VAL A 386 20.07 -2.89 0.68
C VAL A 386 18.58 -2.63 0.46
N LEU A 387 18.15 -2.68 -0.80
CA LEU A 387 16.74 -2.57 -1.16
C LEU A 387 16.15 -3.98 -1.22
N VAL A 388 15.10 -4.28 -0.45
CA VAL A 388 14.40 -5.56 -0.53
C VAL A 388 13.09 -5.37 -1.27
N VAL A 389 12.83 -6.23 -2.25
CA VAL A 389 11.64 -6.21 -3.09
C VAL A 389 10.99 -7.60 -3.04
N GLU A 390 9.78 -7.68 -2.51
CA GLU A 390 9.02 -8.92 -2.37
C GLU A 390 7.69 -8.81 -3.15
N SER A 391 7.41 -9.75 -4.06
CA SER A 391 6.18 -9.75 -4.86
C SER A 391 5.83 -11.14 -5.41
N PRO A 392 4.54 -11.46 -5.63
CA PRO A 392 4.13 -12.70 -6.31
C PRO A 392 4.60 -12.76 -7.76
N VAL A 393 4.72 -11.62 -8.45
CA VAL A 393 5.18 -11.61 -9.86
C VAL A 393 6.62 -12.13 -10.00
N ILE A 394 7.46 -11.89 -8.98
CA ILE A 394 8.85 -12.37 -8.93
C ILE A 394 8.90 -13.90 -8.83
N CYS A 395 7.91 -14.54 -8.20
CA CYS A 395 7.84 -16.00 -8.03
C CYS A 395 7.84 -16.79 -9.34
N LYS A 396 7.46 -16.16 -10.46
CA LYS A 396 7.42 -16.77 -11.81
C LYS A 396 8.76 -16.71 -12.56
N ILE A 397 9.66 -15.80 -12.16
CA ILE A 397 10.93 -15.55 -12.84
C ILE A 397 12.16 -15.86 -11.98
N LEU A 398 12.02 -15.98 -10.66
CA LEU A 398 13.16 -16.10 -9.74
C LEU A 398 14.05 -17.33 -10.04
N ASP A 399 13.45 -18.44 -10.50
CA ASP A 399 14.17 -19.66 -10.89
C ASP A 399 14.88 -19.57 -12.26
N THR A 400 14.60 -18.52 -13.05
CA THR A 400 15.28 -18.27 -14.34
C THR A 400 16.65 -17.61 -14.17
N ALA A 401 17.06 -17.33 -12.94
CA ALA A 401 18.29 -16.64 -12.59
C ALA A 401 19.54 -17.45 -12.96
N ASP A 402 20.42 -16.86 -13.77
CA ASP A 402 21.72 -17.46 -14.08
C ASP A 402 22.72 -17.38 -12.90
N GLU A 403 23.97 -17.80 -13.11
CA GLU A 403 24.99 -17.79 -12.06
C GLU A 403 25.35 -16.40 -11.51
N TYR A 404 25.13 -15.34 -12.29
CA TYR A 404 25.32 -13.94 -11.87
C TYR A 404 24.01 -13.30 -11.40
N GLY A 405 22.88 -14.02 -11.45
CA GLY A 405 21.57 -13.53 -11.03
C GLY A 405 20.78 -12.79 -12.11
N PHE A 406 21.17 -12.84 -13.39
CA PHE A 406 20.34 -12.26 -14.46
C PHE A 406 19.05 -13.06 -14.63
N LEU A 407 17.91 -12.38 -14.59
CA LEU A 407 16.58 -12.96 -14.77
C LEU A 407 16.20 -12.93 -16.25
N SER A 408 15.37 -13.87 -16.67
CA SER A 408 14.94 -13.97 -18.06
C SER A 408 13.48 -14.41 -18.16
N LEU A 409 12.92 -14.29 -19.36
CA LEU A 409 11.63 -14.90 -19.68
C LEU A 409 11.83 -16.42 -19.78
N SER A 410 10.89 -17.19 -19.22
CA SER A 410 10.99 -18.65 -19.06
C SER A 410 11.32 -19.39 -20.37
N ASP A 411 12.02 -20.52 -20.28
CA ASP A 411 12.65 -21.23 -21.40
C ASP A 411 11.75 -21.58 -22.60
N ARG A 412 10.43 -21.62 -22.40
CA ARG A 412 9.44 -21.77 -23.47
C ARG A 412 9.57 -20.71 -24.58
N GLU A 413 10.17 -19.56 -24.28
CA GLU A 413 10.44 -18.50 -25.27
C GLU A 413 11.87 -18.49 -25.82
N ARG A 414 12.85 -19.10 -25.13
CA ARG A 414 14.19 -19.27 -25.71
C ARG A 414 14.13 -20.16 -26.95
N MET A 415 13.24 -21.16 -26.96
CA MET A 415 12.99 -22.01 -28.12
C MET A 415 12.35 -21.26 -29.30
N THR A 416 11.40 -20.34 -29.07
CA THR A 416 10.79 -19.55 -30.17
C THR A 416 11.72 -18.46 -30.69
N ALA A 417 12.52 -17.84 -29.82
CA ALA A 417 13.55 -16.87 -30.23
C ALA A 417 14.73 -17.52 -30.99
N ALA A 418 15.11 -18.75 -30.62
CA ALA A 418 16.08 -19.53 -31.38
C ALA A 418 15.53 -19.97 -32.75
N ALA A 419 14.26 -20.39 -32.82
CA ALA A 419 13.61 -20.75 -34.08
C ALA A 419 13.57 -19.58 -35.08
N HIS A 420 13.36 -18.35 -34.62
CA HIS A 420 13.37 -17.15 -35.48
C HIS A 420 14.76 -16.60 -35.82
N LYS A 421 15.85 -17.12 -35.24
CA LYS A 421 17.24 -16.78 -35.62
C LYS A 421 17.91 -17.85 -36.49
N GLY A 422 17.22 -18.95 -36.78
CA GLY A 422 17.71 -20.07 -37.59
C GLY A 422 17.00 -20.22 -38.94
N GLN A 423 16.44 -19.15 -39.50
CA GLN A 423 15.65 -19.14 -40.72
C GLN A 423 16.07 -18.00 -41.67
#